data_AF-A0A7Z9KXT7-F1
#
_entry.id   AF-A0A7Z9KXT7-F1
#
_cell.length_a   1.000
_cell.length_b   1.000
_cell.length_c   1.000
_cell.angle_alpha   90.00
_cell.angle_beta   90.00
_cell.angle_gamma   90.00
#
_symmetry.space_group_name_H-M   'P 1'
#
loop_
_entity.id
_entity.type
_entity.pdbx_description
1 polymer ?
#
loop_
_entity_poly.entity_id
_entity_poly.type
_entity_poly.pdbx_seq_one_letter_code
_entity_poly.pdbx_strand_id
1 'polypeptide(L)'
;MRIIIITLISLSWMGCVSKETALENFIGSKSTPHAFSSSPPSNGAPPPQSKVDDAALDQPFDICVDGPNKSYASENKVYYGTTQPTHVPLSEGQILAIGNFYGCSGALIAPTWVLSADHCGLSKWSTFCIGTDPSNADKCMPTKRVIDHPYADMSLVELKYDARDYLPQVEPIPLFTGTMDDSWKGRIVEAAGYGQQESGYSNKREFTAEPVAYFYDSMVTIDGEGQHGVCFGDSGGPLMVIAEDGTARVAGALSSGDSSCVGYDNYTRVDLYLDWIESYTGPTVQPGPQPCNGVTFVGGCEAENTRAKWCNAEQELEVQNCQAGTHCSWSQSNDGWRCVAPAQDACEGVDYAGACTDNTLSWCDLGGLKERDCAACGESCFSDNQGGFRCATSQCGDLTSIAVCDGDTLKSCQSNGQPQIIDCGQYGDTCDWVNHILGAWCVAEKKEVQCDGLGFYGYCDGDVVYWCNRKGQPDSKDCTDYGQSCEWTGTQDGFYCE
;
A
#
# COMPACT_ATOMS: atom_id res chain seq x y z
N MET A 1 39.85 -23.16 -64.63
CA MET A 1 38.56 -22.65 -65.15
C MET A 1 38.24 -21.40 -64.34
N ARG A 2 37.97 -20.30 -65.06
CA ARG A 2 38.04 -18.85 -64.69
C ARG A 2 37.30 -18.45 -63.40
N ILE A 3 37.51 -17.30 -62.74
CA ILE A 3 38.59 -16.31 -62.47
C ILE A 3 37.92 -15.32 -61.49
N ILE A 4 38.67 -14.85 -60.49
CA ILE A 4 38.35 -13.80 -59.49
C ILE A 4 38.09 -12.44 -60.18
N ILE A 5 37.33 -11.51 -59.57
CA ILE A 5 37.72 -10.08 -59.39
C ILE A 5 36.66 -9.29 -58.60
N ILE A 6 37.19 -8.63 -57.55
CA ILE A 6 36.65 -7.57 -56.68
C ILE A 6 36.61 -6.24 -57.47
N THR A 7 35.76 -5.25 -57.11
CA THR A 7 36.12 -3.85 -56.74
C THR A 7 34.92 -2.88 -56.74
N LEU A 8 34.98 -1.98 -55.76
CA LEU A 8 34.13 -0.85 -55.33
C LEU A 8 34.03 0.36 -56.31
N ILE A 9 33.25 1.38 -55.87
CA ILE A 9 33.25 2.84 -56.20
C ILE A 9 32.15 3.22 -57.23
N SER A 10 31.31 4.30 -57.18
CA SER A 10 31.23 5.61 -56.48
C SER A 10 29.80 6.23 -56.56
N LEU A 11 29.58 7.28 -55.75
CA LEU A 11 28.53 8.31 -55.69
C LEU A 11 28.00 8.88 -57.04
N SER A 12 26.74 9.35 -57.08
CA SER A 12 26.34 10.79 -57.14
C SER A 12 24.90 11.06 -57.64
N TRP A 13 24.15 11.82 -56.83
CA TRP A 13 23.26 12.99 -57.10
C TRP A 13 22.17 13.05 -58.20
N MET A 14 21.08 13.75 -57.80
CA MET A 14 20.15 14.63 -58.55
C MET A 14 18.89 14.06 -59.21
N GLY A 15 17.75 14.66 -58.84
CA GLY A 15 16.77 15.13 -59.83
C GLY A 15 15.31 14.75 -59.60
N CYS A 16 14.53 15.67 -59.02
CA CYS A 16 13.09 15.79 -59.30
C CYS A 16 12.85 15.95 -60.81
N VAL A 17 11.67 15.53 -61.31
CA VAL A 17 10.73 16.38 -62.09
C VAL A 17 9.51 15.56 -62.53
N SER A 18 8.39 16.26 -62.49
CA SER A 18 7.00 15.98 -62.86
C SER A 18 6.75 15.54 -64.31
N LYS A 19 5.54 15.01 -64.56
CA LYS A 19 4.52 15.53 -65.53
C LYS A 19 3.34 14.55 -65.63
N GLU A 20 2.14 14.94 -65.21
CA GLU A 20 1.11 15.71 -65.96
C GLU A 20 0.10 14.85 -66.76
N THR A 21 -1.18 15.01 -66.36
CA THR A 21 -2.39 15.19 -67.21
C THR A 21 -3.02 13.98 -67.91
N ALA A 22 -4.34 13.85 -68.11
CA ALA A 22 -5.61 14.55 -67.80
C ALA A 22 -6.75 13.52 -68.14
N LEU A 23 -8.05 13.59 -67.80
CA LEU A 23 -9.09 14.60 -68.04
C LEU A 23 -10.41 14.11 -67.36
N GLU A 24 -11.11 15.01 -66.66
CA GLU A 24 -12.55 15.41 -66.78
C GLU A 24 -13.71 14.37 -66.74
N ASN A 25 -14.92 14.58 -66.16
CA ASN A 25 -15.73 15.71 -65.62
C ASN A 25 -16.78 15.09 -64.63
N PHE A 26 -17.47 15.72 -63.66
CA PHE A 26 -18.45 16.83 -63.78
C PHE A 26 -19.09 17.24 -62.40
N ILE A 27 -19.30 18.56 -62.20
CA ILE A 27 -20.34 19.34 -61.45
C ILE A 27 -20.33 19.51 -59.90
N GLY A 28 -20.05 20.76 -59.48
CA GLY A 28 -20.81 21.60 -58.51
C GLY A 28 -20.50 21.44 -57.00
N SER A 29 -20.30 22.46 -56.17
CA SER A 29 -20.45 23.92 -56.30
C SER A 29 -19.63 24.67 -55.22
N LYS A 30 -18.76 25.57 -55.71
CA LYS A 30 -18.37 26.91 -55.19
C LYS A 30 -18.21 27.14 -53.67
N SER A 31 -16.95 27.29 -53.26
CA SER A 31 -16.50 28.33 -52.33
C SER A 31 -15.34 29.11 -52.98
N THR A 32 -15.40 30.45 -52.96
CA THR A 32 -14.24 31.31 -53.27
C THR A 32 -14.05 32.32 -52.15
N PRO A 33 -12.80 32.53 -51.68
CA PRO A 33 -12.46 33.37 -50.54
C PRO A 33 -11.98 34.76 -50.96
N HIS A 34 -12.03 35.75 -50.07
CA HIS A 34 -11.13 36.90 -50.16
C HIS A 34 -10.82 37.53 -48.81
N ALA A 35 -9.50 37.64 -48.59
CA ALA A 35 -8.73 38.78 -48.09
C ALA A 35 -8.84 39.20 -46.61
N PHE A 36 -7.67 39.11 -45.98
CA PHE A 36 -7.25 39.80 -44.76
C PHE A 36 -7.45 41.32 -44.85
N SER A 37 -8.01 41.90 -43.77
CA SER A 37 -7.85 43.31 -43.41
C SER A 37 -7.76 43.42 -41.89
N SER A 38 -6.68 44.02 -41.41
CA SER A 38 -6.36 44.29 -40.01
C SER A 38 -7.10 45.51 -39.47
N SER A 39 -7.72 45.39 -38.30
CA SER A 39 -8.22 46.50 -37.48
C SER A 39 -8.22 46.09 -35.98
N PRO A 40 -8.05 47.04 -35.04
CA PRO A 40 -7.55 46.78 -33.69
C PRO A 40 -8.61 46.21 -32.72
N PRO A 41 -8.22 45.56 -31.61
CA PRO A 41 -9.18 44.96 -30.69
C PRO A 41 -9.94 46.04 -29.89
N SER A 42 -11.27 46.05 -30.06
CA SER A 42 -12.21 46.70 -29.16
C SER A 42 -12.44 45.83 -27.92
N ASN A 43 -12.38 46.43 -26.74
CA ASN A 43 -12.72 45.84 -25.45
C ASN A 43 -14.06 45.08 -25.49
N GLY A 44 -14.00 43.75 -25.46
CA GLY A 44 -15.15 42.87 -25.31
C GLY A 44 -15.34 42.49 -23.84
N ALA A 45 -16.54 42.72 -23.33
CA ALA A 45 -16.99 42.41 -21.98
C ALA A 45 -16.81 40.91 -21.62
N PRO A 46 -16.62 40.57 -20.33
CA PRO A 46 -16.54 39.18 -19.90
C PRO A 46 -17.84 38.42 -20.18
N PRO A 47 -17.76 37.09 -20.43
CA PRO A 47 -18.92 36.25 -20.68
C PRO A 47 -19.89 36.24 -19.47
N PRO A 48 -21.19 36.02 -19.69
CA PRO A 48 -22.19 36.12 -18.64
C PRO A 48 -21.92 35.08 -17.55
N GLN A 49 -21.76 35.56 -16.31
CA GLN A 49 -21.82 34.72 -15.12
C GLN A 49 -23.15 33.98 -15.15
N SER A 50 -23.10 32.64 -15.18
CA SER A 50 -24.24 31.82 -14.81
C SER A 50 -24.66 32.25 -13.41
N LYS A 51 -25.85 32.85 -13.30
CA LYS A 51 -26.49 33.05 -12.01
C LYS A 51 -26.58 31.66 -11.38
N VAL A 52 -25.88 31.49 -10.27
CA VAL A 52 -26.19 30.42 -9.33
C VAL A 52 -27.61 30.72 -8.86
N ASP A 53 -28.51 29.76 -9.03
CA ASP A 53 -29.88 29.90 -8.57
C ASP A 53 -29.86 29.99 -7.03
N ASP A 54 -30.09 31.19 -6.49
CA ASP A 54 -30.18 31.49 -5.05
C ASP A 54 -31.35 30.75 -4.33
N ALA A 55 -32.03 29.82 -5.01
CA ALA A 55 -33.14 29.04 -4.48
C ALA A 55 -32.72 27.70 -3.83
N ALA A 56 -31.43 27.34 -3.85
CA ALA A 56 -30.91 26.13 -3.21
C ALA A 56 -30.55 26.30 -1.72
N LEU A 57 -30.65 27.52 -1.16
CA LEU A 57 -30.22 27.85 0.21
C LEU A 57 -31.31 27.78 1.29
N ASP A 58 -32.51 27.25 0.98
CA ASP A 58 -33.63 27.20 1.93
C ASP A 58 -34.29 25.82 2.01
N GLN A 59 -33.50 24.75 1.79
CA GLN A 59 -33.90 23.41 2.22
C GLN A 59 -33.54 23.28 3.71
N PRO A 60 -34.46 22.82 4.59
CA PRO A 60 -34.13 22.56 5.98
C PRO A 60 -32.95 21.59 6.02
N PHE A 61 -31.89 21.94 6.75
CA PHE A 61 -30.71 21.09 6.99
C PHE A 61 -31.21 19.70 7.42
N ASP A 62 -31.13 18.72 6.52
CA ASP A 62 -31.45 17.34 6.86
C ASP A 62 -30.20 16.73 7.45
N ILE A 63 -30.13 16.75 8.78
CA ILE A 63 -29.05 16.16 9.59
C ILE A 63 -28.80 14.68 9.26
N CYS A 64 -29.73 14.02 8.56
CA CYS A 64 -29.63 12.62 8.19
C CYS A 64 -29.13 12.35 6.76
N VAL A 65 -28.86 13.40 5.97
CA VAL A 65 -28.45 13.25 4.56
C VAL A 65 -27.04 13.79 4.32
N ASP A 66 -26.59 14.79 5.08
CA ASP A 66 -25.27 15.43 4.88
C ASP A 66 -24.16 14.84 5.75
N GLY A 67 -23.08 14.40 5.09
CA GLY A 67 -21.83 13.85 5.66
C GLY A 67 -20.95 13.30 4.54
N PRO A 68 -19.70 12.87 4.79
CA PRO A 68 -18.98 11.98 3.89
C PRO A 68 -19.64 10.59 3.92
N ASN A 69 -20.94 10.51 3.63
CA ASN A 69 -21.63 9.30 3.23
C ASN A 69 -21.10 8.92 1.84
N LYS A 70 -19.81 8.58 1.77
CA LYS A 70 -19.26 7.89 0.62
C LYS A 70 -19.90 6.51 0.65
N SER A 71 -21.04 6.37 -0.03
CA SER A 71 -21.46 5.07 -0.52
C SER A 71 -20.42 4.67 -1.56
N TYR A 72 -19.30 4.11 -1.11
CA TYR A 72 -18.51 3.26 -1.99
C TYR A 72 -19.44 2.11 -2.32
N ALA A 73 -19.98 2.14 -3.55
CA ALA A 73 -20.70 1.03 -4.10
C ALA A 73 -19.84 -0.21 -3.83
N SER A 74 -20.39 -1.11 -3.03
CA SER A 74 -19.76 -2.33 -2.60
C SER A 74 -19.42 -3.16 -3.84
N GLU A 75 -18.18 -3.04 -4.30
CA GLU A 75 -17.52 -4.06 -5.07
C GLU A 75 -16.50 -4.71 -4.13
N ASN A 76 -16.99 -5.61 -3.28
CA ASN A 76 -16.15 -6.61 -2.64
C ASN A 76 -15.33 -7.31 -3.73
N LYS A 77 -13.98 -7.26 -3.69
CA LYS A 77 -13.00 -8.39 -3.78
C LYS A 77 -11.58 -7.89 -3.44
N VAL A 78 -10.90 -8.53 -2.48
CA VAL A 78 -9.62 -9.34 -2.47
C VAL A 78 -9.57 -9.91 -1.01
N TYR A 79 -8.57 -10.64 -0.49
CA TYR A 79 -8.36 -10.72 0.99
C TYR A 79 -7.86 -9.33 1.42
N TYR A 80 -8.81 -8.40 1.35
CA TYR A 80 -8.82 -6.97 1.61
C TYR A 80 -7.72 -6.09 0.95
N GLY A 81 -6.89 -6.65 0.06
CA GLY A 81 -6.03 -5.86 -0.86
C GLY A 81 -6.78 -5.22 -2.04
N THR A 82 -6.08 -4.48 -2.89
CA THR A 82 -6.65 -3.71 -4.00
C THR A 82 -5.90 -3.90 -5.31
N THR A 83 -6.62 -3.86 -6.44
CA THR A 83 -6.01 -3.97 -7.79
C THR A 83 -5.17 -2.76 -8.20
N GLN A 84 -5.22 -1.69 -7.42
CA GLN A 84 -4.50 -0.44 -7.58
C GLN A 84 -3.92 -0.04 -6.23
N PRO A 85 -2.78 0.66 -6.19
CA PRO A 85 -2.27 1.23 -4.95
C PRO A 85 -3.28 2.23 -4.38
N THR A 86 -3.43 2.22 -3.06
CA THR A 86 -4.32 3.09 -2.29
C THR A 86 -3.54 4.12 -1.47
N HIS A 87 -2.28 3.83 -1.14
CA HIS A 87 -1.46 4.71 -0.31
C HIS A 87 -0.31 5.38 -1.09
N VAL A 88 0.56 4.60 -1.74
CA VAL A 88 1.72 5.11 -2.46
C VAL A 88 1.30 5.50 -3.89
N PRO A 89 1.52 6.76 -4.33
CA PRO A 89 1.00 7.25 -5.61
C PRO A 89 1.86 6.79 -6.80
N LEU A 90 1.88 5.48 -7.09
CA LEU A 90 2.63 4.92 -8.22
C LEU A 90 2.06 5.41 -9.56
N SER A 91 2.96 5.70 -10.50
CA SER A 91 2.59 5.90 -11.91
C SER A 91 2.10 4.58 -12.54
N GLU A 92 1.38 4.67 -13.66
CA GLU A 92 1.00 3.46 -14.44
C GLU A 92 2.24 2.63 -14.84
N GLY A 93 3.37 3.29 -15.13
CA GLY A 93 4.63 2.64 -15.45
C GLY A 93 5.28 1.95 -14.25
N GLN A 94 5.19 2.55 -13.07
CA GLN A 94 5.70 2.00 -11.81
C GLN A 94 4.85 0.81 -11.35
N ILE A 95 3.53 0.85 -11.56
CA ILE A 95 2.66 -0.31 -11.35
C ILE A 95 3.13 -1.51 -12.21
N LEU A 96 3.57 -1.25 -13.45
CA LEU A 96 4.12 -2.28 -14.33
C LEU A 96 5.53 -2.75 -13.93
N ALA A 97 6.26 -2.04 -13.07
CA ALA A 97 7.56 -2.50 -12.59
C ALA A 97 7.46 -3.70 -11.64
N ILE A 98 6.28 -3.97 -11.09
CA ILE A 98 6.03 -5.08 -10.19
C ILE A 98 5.63 -6.29 -11.02
N GLY A 99 6.39 -7.38 -10.87
CA GLY A 99 6.24 -8.60 -11.66
C GLY A 99 6.47 -9.86 -10.84
N ASN A 100 6.38 -11.01 -11.52
CA ASN A 100 6.44 -12.33 -10.88
C ASN A 100 7.52 -13.24 -11.49
N PHE A 101 7.89 -14.25 -10.71
CA PHE A 101 8.80 -15.35 -11.05
C PHE A 101 8.13 -16.73 -10.92
N TYR A 102 6.81 -16.82 -11.07
CA TYR A 102 6.01 -18.04 -10.94
C TYR A 102 6.12 -18.72 -9.56
N GLY A 103 5.84 -17.96 -8.50
CA GLY A 103 5.92 -18.43 -7.11
C GLY A 103 6.64 -17.45 -6.17
N CYS A 104 7.25 -16.42 -6.75
CA CYS A 104 7.74 -15.24 -6.05
C CYS A 104 7.39 -13.98 -6.87
N SER A 105 7.52 -12.84 -6.22
CA SER A 105 7.35 -11.51 -6.79
C SER A 105 8.69 -10.75 -6.82
N GLY A 106 8.69 -9.58 -7.44
CA GLY A 106 9.84 -8.69 -7.48
C GLY A 106 9.49 -7.34 -8.12
N ALA A 107 10.37 -6.36 -7.89
CA ALA A 107 10.22 -5.01 -8.44
C ALA A 107 11.40 -4.64 -9.32
N LEU A 108 11.11 -4.12 -10.52
CA LEU A 108 12.10 -3.51 -11.39
C LEU A 108 12.58 -2.19 -10.75
N ILE A 109 13.81 -2.18 -10.26
CA ILE A 109 14.44 -1.03 -9.56
C ILE A 109 15.38 -0.21 -10.46
N ALA A 110 15.79 -0.81 -11.58
CA ALA A 110 16.48 -0.13 -12.67
C ALA A 110 16.13 -0.84 -13.99
N PRO A 111 16.42 -0.26 -15.17
CA PRO A 111 15.92 -0.77 -16.46
C PRO A 111 16.23 -2.24 -16.74
N THR A 112 17.30 -2.79 -16.15
CA THR A 112 17.71 -4.20 -16.29
C THR A 112 17.81 -4.93 -14.95
N TRP A 113 17.34 -4.35 -13.85
CA TRP A 113 17.56 -4.90 -12.51
C TRP A 113 16.25 -5.02 -11.73
N VAL A 114 15.99 -6.21 -11.23
CA VAL A 114 14.86 -6.53 -10.36
C VAL A 114 15.36 -6.87 -8.97
N LEU A 115 14.74 -6.31 -7.94
CA LEU A 115 14.92 -6.69 -6.55
C LEU A 115 13.92 -7.79 -6.19
N SER A 116 14.39 -8.83 -5.49
CA SER A 116 13.58 -9.94 -4.97
C SER A 116 14.25 -10.53 -3.72
N ALA A 117 13.82 -11.70 -3.27
CA ALA A 117 14.35 -12.41 -2.09
C ALA A 117 15.22 -13.63 -2.49
N ASP A 118 16.18 -14.01 -1.64
CA ASP A 118 17.10 -15.13 -1.86
C ASP A 118 16.40 -16.47 -1.67
N HIS A 119 15.51 -16.58 -0.68
CA HIS A 119 14.78 -17.81 -0.42
C HIS A 119 13.91 -18.28 -1.59
N CYS A 120 13.64 -17.41 -2.57
CA CYS A 120 12.97 -17.74 -3.83
C CYS A 120 13.76 -18.69 -4.72
N GLY A 121 15.08 -18.85 -4.49
CA GLY A 121 15.92 -19.78 -5.24
C GLY A 121 15.99 -19.43 -6.73
N LEU A 122 15.97 -18.13 -7.06
CA LEU A 122 15.99 -17.66 -8.44
C LEU A 122 17.29 -18.03 -9.14
N SER A 123 17.25 -18.19 -10.46
CA SER A 123 18.44 -18.53 -11.25
C SER A 123 18.42 -17.88 -12.62
N LYS A 124 19.48 -18.08 -13.41
CA LYS A 124 19.53 -17.64 -14.82
C LYS A 124 18.43 -18.26 -15.72
N TRP A 125 17.71 -19.26 -15.23
CA TRP A 125 16.59 -19.89 -15.92
C TRP A 125 15.24 -19.29 -15.51
N SER A 126 15.20 -18.52 -14.43
CA SER A 126 14.02 -17.77 -14.01
C SER A 126 13.69 -16.70 -15.05
N THR A 127 12.40 -16.40 -15.18
CA THR A 127 11.87 -15.39 -16.10
C THR A 127 11.04 -14.41 -15.30
N PHE A 128 11.32 -13.12 -15.45
CA PHE A 128 10.55 -12.06 -14.81
C PHE A 128 9.39 -11.66 -15.72
N CYS A 129 8.16 -11.79 -15.25
CA CYS A 129 6.97 -11.53 -16.05
C CYS A 129 6.12 -10.41 -15.43
N ILE A 130 5.87 -9.37 -16.24
CA ILE A 130 5.06 -8.19 -15.94
C ILE A 130 3.66 -8.35 -16.54
N GLY A 131 2.66 -7.87 -15.81
CA GLY A 131 1.26 -7.78 -16.23
C GLY A 131 0.34 -8.07 -15.05
N THR A 132 -0.91 -7.65 -15.11
CA THR A 132 -1.84 -7.87 -13.98
C THR A 132 -2.07 -9.35 -13.70
N ASP A 133 -2.08 -10.20 -14.74
CA ASP A 133 -2.20 -11.65 -14.63
C ASP A 133 -0.96 -12.30 -15.28
N PRO A 134 -0.10 -13.01 -14.54
CA PRO A 134 1.10 -13.62 -15.08
C PRO A 134 0.85 -14.88 -15.92
N SER A 135 -0.36 -15.47 -15.86
CA SER A 135 -0.77 -16.51 -16.82
C SER A 135 -1.05 -15.93 -18.21
N ASN A 136 -1.32 -14.62 -18.28
CA ASN A 136 -1.43 -13.82 -19.50
C ASN A 136 -0.59 -12.54 -19.37
N ALA A 137 0.70 -12.70 -19.03
CA ALA A 137 1.60 -11.59 -18.80
C ALA A 137 1.73 -10.69 -20.05
N ASP A 138 1.77 -9.37 -19.84
CA ASP A 138 2.06 -8.39 -20.89
C ASP A 138 3.44 -8.68 -21.50
N LYS A 139 4.42 -8.98 -20.63
CA LYS A 139 5.75 -9.36 -21.06
C LYS A 139 6.50 -10.23 -20.06
N CYS A 140 7.20 -11.23 -20.59
CA CYS A 140 8.18 -12.02 -19.87
C CYS A 140 9.60 -11.76 -20.39
N MET A 141 10.54 -11.54 -19.47
CA MET A 141 11.92 -11.19 -19.74
C MET A 141 12.88 -12.21 -19.12
N PRO A 142 13.81 -12.76 -19.92
CA PRO A 142 14.73 -13.76 -19.42
C PRO A 142 15.80 -13.15 -18.52
N THR A 143 16.16 -13.88 -17.47
CA THR A 143 17.25 -13.53 -16.56
C THR A 143 18.62 -13.76 -17.21
N LYS A 144 19.55 -12.82 -17.03
CA LYS A 144 20.96 -12.94 -17.38
C LYS A 144 21.74 -13.62 -16.27
N ARG A 145 21.60 -13.13 -15.03
CA ARG A 145 22.16 -13.72 -13.81
C ARG A 145 21.38 -13.27 -12.58
N VAL A 146 21.58 -14.00 -11.49
CA VAL A 146 21.06 -13.69 -10.16
C VAL A 146 22.27 -13.48 -9.23
N ILE A 147 22.16 -12.53 -8.32
CA ILE A 147 23.17 -12.18 -7.33
C ILE A 147 22.48 -12.13 -5.98
N ASP A 148 22.72 -13.15 -5.16
CA ASP A 148 22.15 -13.25 -3.82
C ASP A 148 23.05 -12.50 -2.82
N HIS A 149 22.44 -11.81 -1.86
CA HIS A 149 23.18 -11.18 -0.78
C HIS A 149 23.76 -12.28 0.14
N PRO A 150 25.03 -12.20 0.56
CA PRO A 150 25.68 -13.29 1.29
C PRO A 150 25.08 -13.60 2.68
N TYR A 151 24.30 -12.68 3.25
CA TYR A 151 23.81 -12.78 4.64
C TYR A 151 22.35 -12.34 4.82
N ALA A 152 21.73 -11.77 3.79
CA ALA A 152 20.40 -11.18 3.91
C ALA A 152 19.49 -11.85 2.88
N ASP A 153 18.22 -11.98 3.20
CA ASP A 153 17.24 -12.57 2.30
C ASP A 153 16.85 -11.56 1.20
N MET A 154 17.77 -11.36 0.26
CA MET A 154 17.70 -10.36 -0.80
C MET A 154 18.49 -10.84 -2.01
N SER A 155 17.90 -10.69 -3.20
CA SER A 155 18.53 -11.03 -4.46
C SER A 155 18.33 -9.95 -5.51
N LEU A 156 19.37 -9.73 -6.32
CA LEU A 156 19.31 -8.92 -7.52
C LEU A 156 19.28 -9.80 -8.74
N VAL A 157 18.29 -9.57 -9.59
CA VAL A 157 18.13 -10.27 -10.86
C VAL A 157 18.47 -9.30 -11.99
N GLU A 158 19.56 -9.58 -12.70
CA GLU A 158 19.90 -8.85 -13.92
C GLU A 158 19.14 -9.45 -15.10
N LEU A 159 18.32 -8.67 -15.78
CA LEU A 159 17.61 -9.08 -17.00
C LEU A 159 18.56 -9.07 -18.20
N LYS A 160 18.31 -9.92 -19.21
CA LYS A 160 19.13 -9.94 -20.43
C LYS A 160 19.03 -8.68 -21.27
N TYR A 161 17.92 -7.95 -21.14
CA TYR A 161 17.60 -6.78 -21.93
C TYR A 161 16.93 -5.72 -21.05
N ASP A 162 16.97 -4.47 -21.51
CA ASP A 162 16.22 -3.38 -20.88
C ASP A 162 14.72 -3.68 -20.98
N ALA A 163 14.02 -3.61 -19.86
CA ALA A 163 12.59 -3.90 -19.82
C ALA A 163 11.78 -2.94 -20.71
N ARG A 164 12.25 -1.71 -20.86
CA ARG A 164 11.59 -0.65 -21.67
C ARG A 164 11.69 -0.92 -23.16
N ASP A 165 12.64 -1.72 -23.62
CA ASP A 165 12.71 -2.13 -25.04
C ASP A 165 11.52 -3.02 -25.43
N TYR A 166 10.91 -3.70 -24.45
CA TYR A 166 9.81 -4.63 -24.66
C TYR A 166 8.48 -4.13 -24.13
N LEU A 167 8.52 -3.30 -23.10
CA LEU A 167 7.37 -2.66 -22.49
C LEU A 167 7.70 -1.18 -22.26
N PRO A 168 7.65 -0.32 -23.30
CA PRO A 168 8.14 1.06 -23.23
C PRO A 168 7.50 1.93 -22.15
N GLN A 169 6.31 1.56 -21.69
CA GLN A 169 5.59 2.22 -20.62
C GLN A 169 6.09 1.84 -19.21
N VAL A 170 6.90 0.80 -19.05
CA VAL A 170 7.41 0.40 -17.73
C VAL A 170 8.39 1.45 -17.19
N GLU A 171 8.20 1.80 -15.93
CA GLU A 171 9.05 2.76 -15.22
C GLU A 171 9.60 2.08 -13.97
N PRO A 172 10.93 1.86 -13.85
CA PRO A 172 11.49 1.30 -12.63
C PRO A 172 11.16 2.14 -11.39
N ILE A 173 10.87 1.49 -10.26
CA ILE A 173 10.61 2.17 -8.99
C ILE A 173 11.96 2.44 -8.31
N PRO A 174 12.35 3.70 -8.05
CA PRO A 174 13.62 4.02 -7.42
C PRO A 174 13.74 3.46 -5.99
N LEU A 175 14.97 3.29 -5.52
CA LEU A 175 15.24 2.79 -4.17
C LEU A 175 15.07 3.89 -3.14
N PHE A 176 14.62 3.51 -1.94
CA PHE A 176 14.61 4.41 -0.80
C PHE A 176 16.04 4.67 -0.33
N THR A 177 16.45 5.94 -0.31
CA THR A 177 17.82 6.36 0.06
C THR A 177 17.91 7.06 1.41
N GLY A 178 16.79 7.16 2.14
CA GLY A 178 16.77 7.65 3.50
C GLY A 178 17.11 6.56 4.50
N THR A 179 16.89 6.84 5.79
CA THR A 179 17.01 5.85 6.86
C THR A 179 15.63 5.53 7.42
N MET A 180 15.35 4.24 7.62
CA MET A 180 14.21 3.76 8.38
C MET A 180 14.62 3.49 9.82
N ASP A 181 13.84 4.01 10.75
CA ASP A 181 14.03 3.83 12.18
C ASP A 181 12.69 3.83 12.90
N ASP A 182 12.70 3.78 14.23
CA ASP A 182 11.51 3.75 15.07
C ASP A 182 10.52 4.90 14.82
N SER A 183 10.92 6.00 14.19
CA SER A 183 10.00 7.10 13.80
C SER A 183 9.04 6.74 12.66
N TRP A 184 9.24 5.57 12.03
CA TRP A 184 8.37 5.03 11.00
C TRP A 184 7.25 4.16 11.56
N LYS A 185 7.31 3.73 12.83
CA LYS A 185 6.24 2.93 13.45
C LYS A 185 4.91 3.68 13.40
N GLY A 186 3.84 2.98 13.03
CA GLY A 186 2.50 3.52 12.79
C GLY A 186 2.27 4.00 11.36
N ARG A 187 3.32 4.46 10.66
CA ARG A 187 3.16 4.99 9.29
C ARG A 187 2.65 3.90 8.36
N ILE A 188 1.65 4.26 7.57
CA ILE A 188 1.15 3.40 6.50
C ILE A 188 2.19 3.33 5.38
N VAL A 189 2.48 2.12 4.93
CA VAL A 189 3.36 1.78 3.81
C VAL A 189 2.62 0.78 2.93
N GLU A 190 3.08 0.57 1.70
CA GLU A 190 2.33 -0.23 0.73
C GLU A 190 3.14 -1.40 0.18
N ALA A 191 2.60 -2.60 0.32
CA ALA A 191 3.14 -3.82 -0.26
C ALA A 191 2.42 -4.18 -1.56
N ALA A 192 3.09 -4.98 -2.39
CA ALA A 192 2.49 -5.54 -3.59
C ALA A 192 3.13 -6.87 -3.99
N GLY A 193 2.35 -7.70 -4.68
CA GLY A 193 2.84 -8.98 -5.20
C GLY A 193 1.76 -9.80 -5.91
N TYR A 194 2.08 -11.05 -6.20
CA TYR A 194 1.29 -12.01 -6.99
C TYR A 194 0.83 -13.25 -6.19
N GLY A 195 0.86 -13.16 -4.86
CA GLY A 195 0.56 -14.23 -3.92
C GLY A 195 -0.88 -14.70 -3.95
N GLN A 196 -1.17 -15.65 -3.07
CA GLN A 196 -2.51 -16.24 -2.93
C GLN A 196 -3.53 -15.19 -2.48
N GLN A 197 -4.68 -15.19 -3.16
CA GLN A 197 -5.85 -14.40 -2.83
C GLN A 197 -6.85 -15.20 -1.98
N GLU A 198 -7.93 -14.57 -1.52
CA GLU A 198 -9.05 -15.16 -0.76
C GLU A 198 -9.78 -16.29 -1.46
N SER A 199 -9.67 -16.30 -2.78
CA SER A 199 -10.20 -17.35 -3.62
C SER A 199 -9.31 -18.61 -3.66
N GLY A 200 -8.14 -18.58 -2.99
CA GLY A 200 -7.10 -19.60 -3.03
C GLY A 200 -6.30 -19.61 -4.34
N TYR A 201 -6.60 -18.70 -5.27
CA TYR A 201 -5.85 -18.53 -6.50
C TYR A 201 -4.71 -17.55 -6.30
N SER A 202 -3.50 -17.94 -6.70
CA SER A 202 -2.39 -17.02 -6.96
C SER A 202 -2.46 -16.51 -8.40
N ASN A 203 -1.57 -15.58 -8.77
CA ASN A 203 -1.40 -15.06 -10.14
C ASN A 203 -2.27 -13.86 -10.50
N LYS A 204 -2.46 -12.91 -9.60
CA LYS A 204 -2.75 -11.53 -10.01
C LYS A 204 -2.02 -10.55 -9.11
N ARG A 205 -1.59 -9.44 -9.71
CA ARG A 205 -0.97 -8.36 -8.95
C ARG A 205 -2.02 -7.66 -8.10
N GLU A 206 -1.76 -7.59 -6.81
CA GLU A 206 -2.55 -6.82 -5.84
C GLU A 206 -1.63 -5.95 -4.98
N PHE A 207 -2.24 -5.00 -4.29
CA PHE A 207 -1.62 -4.05 -3.38
C PHE A 207 -2.27 -4.15 -2.01
N THR A 208 -1.53 -3.87 -0.94
CA THR A 208 -2.06 -3.77 0.42
C THR A 208 -1.31 -2.68 1.18
N ALA A 209 -2.03 -1.83 1.92
CA ALA A 209 -1.46 -0.71 2.65
C ALA A 209 -1.59 -0.94 4.16
N GLU A 210 -0.46 -1.02 4.86
CA GLU A 210 -0.39 -1.50 6.24
C GLU A 210 0.53 -0.61 7.09
N PRO A 211 0.25 -0.46 8.39
CA PRO A 211 1.14 0.25 9.30
C PRO A 211 2.45 -0.51 9.51
N VAL A 212 3.56 0.24 9.61
CA VAL A 212 4.81 -0.30 10.14
C VAL A 212 4.63 -0.61 11.63
N ALA A 213 4.79 -1.88 11.99
CA ALA A 213 4.63 -2.35 13.36
C ALA A 213 5.91 -2.13 14.18
N TYR A 214 7.02 -2.68 13.72
CA TYR A 214 8.31 -2.60 14.41
C TYR A 214 9.49 -2.91 13.49
N PHE A 215 10.69 -2.70 14.03
CA PHE A 215 11.96 -3.03 13.40
C PHE A 215 12.70 -4.05 14.25
N TYR A 216 13.31 -5.05 13.63
CA TYR A 216 14.25 -5.93 14.29
C TYR A 216 15.32 -6.37 13.29
N ASP A 217 16.57 -6.48 13.77
CA ASP A 217 17.71 -6.84 12.94
C ASP A 217 17.78 -6.01 11.64
N SER A 218 17.80 -6.65 10.46
CA SER A 218 17.76 -5.97 9.16
C SER A 218 16.36 -5.92 8.52
N MET A 219 15.31 -6.09 9.31
CA MET A 219 13.92 -6.18 8.86
C MET A 219 13.08 -4.99 9.29
N VAL A 220 12.10 -4.66 8.46
CA VAL A 220 10.94 -3.84 8.82
C VAL A 220 9.70 -4.73 8.75
N THR A 221 8.86 -4.65 9.78
CA THR A 221 7.62 -5.43 9.87
C THR A 221 6.42 -4.52 9.67
N ILE A 222 5.49 -4.96 8.82
CA ILE A 222 4.15 -4.38 8.69
C ILE A 222 3.12 -5.34 9.32
N ASP A 223 1.99 -4.81 9.77
CA ASP A 223 0.92 -5.60 10.39
C ASP A 223 -0.36 -5.48 9.58
N GLY A 224 -0.85 -6.62 9.09
CA GLY A 224 -2.14 -6.75 8.44
C GLY A 224 -3.35 -6.56 9.36
N GLU A 225 -3.14 -6.54 10.68
CA GLU A 225 -4.13 -6.34 11.73
C GLU A 225 -5.33 -7.31 11.66
N GLY A 226 -5.13 -8.49 11.08
CA GLY A 226 -6.17 -9.49 10.82
C GLY A 226 -7.11 -9.14 9.66
N GLN A 227 -6.80 -8.09 8.89
CA GLN A 227 -7.66 -7.54 7.85
C GLN A 227 -7.15 -7.91 6.45
N HIS A 228 -6.01 -7.37 6.02
CA HIS A 228 -5.35 -7.65 4.74
C HIS A 228 -3.89 -7.97 4.99
N GLY A 229 -3.19 -8.48 3.98
CA GLY A 229 -1.79 -8.84 4.14
C GLY A 229 -1.20 -9.33 2.84
N VAL A 230 0.08 -9.68 2.90
CA VAL A 230 0.73 -10.47 1.85
C VAL A 230 0.65 -11.95 2.19
N CYS A 231 0.80 -12.80 1.17
CA CYS A 231 0.59 -14.23 1.30
C CYS A 231 1.59 -15.05 0.50
N PHE A 232 1.41 -16.37 0.52
CA PHE A 232 2.25 -17.32 -0.22
C PHE A 232 2.34 -16.93 -1.71
N GLY A 233 3.54 -16.62 -2.17
CA GLY A 233 3.82 -16.17 -3.55
C GLY A 233 4.15 -14.67 -3.68
N ASP A 234 3.90 -13.87 -2.64
CA ASP A 234 4.33 -12.47 -2.58
C ASP A 234 5.81 -12.31 -2.24
N SER A 235 6.48 -13.39 -1.81
CA SER A 235 7.91 -13.43 -1.49
C SER A 235 8.76 -12.67 -2.50
N GLY A 236 9.63 -11.78 -2.02
CA GLY A 236 10.44 -10.88 -2.84
C GLY A 236 9.71 -9.67 -3.41
N GLY A 237 8.40 -9.55 -3.20
CA GLY A 237 7.59 -8.39 -3.58
C GLY A 237 8.02 -7.12 -2.83
N PRO A 238 7.84 -5.92 -3.43
CA PRO A 238 8.33 -4.68 -2.84
C PRO A 238 7.49 -4.24 -1.65
N LEU A 239 8.16 -3.73 -0.61
CA LEU A 239 7.59 -2.72 0.28
C LEU A 239 7.88 -1.35 -0.30
N MET A 240 6.84 -0.55 -0.47
CA MET A 240 6.91 0.77 -1.07
C MET A 240 6.55 1.84 -0.05
N VAL A 241 7.28 2.94 -0.11
CA VAL A 241 7.09 4.10 0.76
C VAL A 241 7.03 5.36 -0.08
N ILE A 242 6.45 6.42 0.50
CA ILE A 242 6.57 7.77 -0.04
C ILE A 242 7.79 8.40 0.65
N ALA A 243 8.82 8.73 -0.11
CA ALA A 243 10.00 9.42 0.40
C ALA A 243 9.71 10.89 0.74
N GLU A 244 10.68 11.58 1.34
CA GLU A 244 10.53 12.99 1.72
C GLU A 244 10.26 13.92 0.53
N ASP A 245 10.74 13.55 -0.65
CA ASP A 245 10.49 14.24 -1.92
C ASP A 245 9.12 13.88 -2.55
N GLY A 246 8.28 13.11 -1.85
CA GLY A 246 6.97 12.69 -2.30
C GLY A 246 6.96 11.55 -3.31
N THR A 247 8.13 11.00 -3.64
CA THR A 247 8.27 9.97 -4.67
C THR A 247 8.05 8.57 -4.09
N ALA A 248 7.45 7.68 -4.88
CA ALA A 248 7.34 6.27 -4.53
C ALA A 248 8.72 5.61 -4.58
N ARG A 249 9.11 4.93 -3.50
CA ARG A 249 10.39 4.25 -3.36
C ARG A 249 10.24 2.83 -2.86
N VAL A 250 11.06 1.92 -3.37
CA VAL A 250 11.20 0.57 -2.80
C VAL A 250 12.06 0.65 -1.54
N ALA A 251 11.48 0.29 -0.39
CA ALA A 251 12.13 0.30 0.91
C ALA A 251 12.44 -1.10 1.45
N GLY A 252 11.87 -2.14 0.86
CA GLY A 252 12.15 -3.52 1.27
C GLY A 252 11.71 -4.57 0.25
N ALA A 253 12.14 -5.81 0.48
CA ALA A 253 11.70 -6.99 -0.25
C ALA A 253 11.12 -8.02 0.73
N LEU A 254 9.93 -8.56 0.43
CA LEU A 254 9.24 -9.48 1.35
C LEU A 254 10.08 -10.73 1.59
N SER A 255 10.45 -10.98 2.85
CA SER A 255 11.24 -12.13 3.25
C SER A 255 10.36 -13.24 3.83
N SER A 256 9.47 -12.89 4.75
CA SER A 256 8.58 -13.85 5.38
C SER A 256 7.29 -13.17 5.83
N GLY A 257 6.23 -13.97 5.96
CA GLY A 257 4.93 -13.46 6.37
C GLY A 257 4.20 -14.42 7.29
N ASP A 258 3.13 -13.93 7.92
CA ASP A 258 2.29 -14.74 8.77
C ASP A 258 1.50 -15.77 7.92
N SER A 259 1.39 -17.01 8.41
CA SER A 259 0.66 -18.06 7.70
C SER A 259 -0.84 -17.79 7.51
N SER A 260 -1.40 -16.84 8.27
CA SER A 260 -2.76 -16.32 8.11
C SER A 260 -2.92 -15.37 6.92
N CYS A 261 -1.81 -14.84 6.38
CA CYS A 261 -1.78 -13.83 5.31
C CYS A 261 -2.47 -12.50 5.64
N VAL A 262 -2.68 -12.21 6.93
CA VAL A 262 -3.28 -10.98 7.44
C VAL A 262 -2.61 -10.53 8.74
N GLY A 263 -1.37 -10.96 8.96
CA GLY A 263 -0.63 -10.77 10.22
C GLY A 263 0.66 -10.00 10.00
N TYR A 264 1.72 -10.38 10.74
CA TYR A 264 3.01 -9.72 10.65
C TYR A 264 3.82 -10.18 9.43
N ASP A 265 4.16 -9.23 8.56
CA ASP A 265 4.94 -9.46 7.36
C ASP A 265 6.27 -8.71 7.39
N ASN A 266 7.36 -9.41 7.11
CA ASN A 266 8.74 -8.98 7.35
C ASN A 266 9.49 -8.75 6.04
N TYR A 267 10.02 -7.55 5.87
CA TYR A 267 10.72 -7.12 4.67
C TYR A 267 12.19 -6.86 4.96
N THR A 268 13.07 -7.44 4.14
CA THR A 268 14.51 -7.13 4.16
C THR A 268 14.69 -5.68 3.72
N ARG A 269 15.26 -4.85 4.60
CA ARG A 269 15.35 -3.40 4.41
C ARG A 269 16.34 -2.99 3.32
N VAL A 270 15.90 -2.15 2.37
CA VAL A 270 16.75 -1.61 1.31
C VAL A 270 17.81 -0.64 1.86
N ASP A 271 17.45 0.20 2.83
CA ASP A 271 18.36 1.26 3.30
C ASP A 271 19.62 0.74 4.00
N LEU A 272 19.57 -0.45 4.59
CA LEU A 272 20.74 -1.12 5.17
C LEU A 272 21.66 -1.78 4.13
N TYR A 273 21.13 -2.09 2.94
CA TYR A 273 21.85 -2.79 1.86
C TYR A 273 22.03 -1.94 0.60
N LEU A 274 21.72 -0.64 0.67
CA LEU A 274 21.74 0.25 -0.48
C LEU A 274 23.10 0.26 -1.20
N ASP A 275 24.20 0.35 -0.45
CA ASP A 275 25.56 0.33 -1.00
C ASP A 275 25.84 -0.97 -1.79
N TRP A 276 25.36 -2.11 -1.28
CA TRP A 276 25.51 -3.38 -1.99
C TRP A 276 24.68 -3.39 -3.26
N ILE A 277 23.43 -2.92 -3.21
CA ILE A 277 22.54 -2.85 -4.38
C ILE A 277 23.17 -1.98 -5.46
N GLU A 278 23.54 -0.74 -5.11
CA GLU A 278 24.08 0.24 -6.05
C GLU A 278 25.46 -0.17 -6.61
N SER A 279 26.23 -1.02 -5.90
CA SER A 279 27.47 -1.59 -6.43
C SER A 279 27.27 -2.43 -7.69
N TYR A 280 26.07 -2.97 -7.91
CA TYR A 280 25.69 -3.73 -9.10
C TYR A 280 24.80 -2.94 -10.06
N THR A 281 23.83 -2.20 -9.53
CA THR A 281 22.81 -1.51 -10.33
C THR A 281 23.25 -0.13 -10.81
N GLY A 282 24.29 0.44 -10.19
CA GLY A 282 24.56 1.87 -10.23
C GLY A 282 23.65 2.62 -9.24
N PRO A 283 23.93 3.92 -9.02
CA PRO A 283 23.15 4.74 -8.10
C PRO A 283 21.69 4.83 -8.54
N THR A 284 20.77 4.80 -7.59
CA THR A 284 19.36 4.95 -7.89
C THR A 284 19.09 6.36 -8.43
N VAL A 285 18.29 6.45 -9.48
CA VAL A 285 17.91 7.74 -10.05
C VAL A 285 16.82 8.33 -9.16
N GLN A 286 17.16 9.40 -8.42
CA GLN A 286 16.16 10.22 -7.76
C GLN A 286 15.29 10.82 -8.87
N PRO A 287 14.01 10.45 -8.99
CA PRO A 287 13.19 10.98 -10.05
C PRO A 287 13.03 12.48 -9.81
N GLY A 288 12.90 13.24 -10.89
CA GLY A 288 12.55 14.65 -10.78
C GLY A 288 11.17 14.84 -10.12
N PRO A 289 10.71 16.09 -10.03
CA PRO A 289 9.41 16.39 -9.45
C PRO A 289 8.30 15.50 -10.05
N GLN A 290 7.48 14.88 -9.19
CA GLN A 290 6.47 13.91 -9.62
C GLN A 290 5.26 14.61 -10.24
N PRO A 291 4.60 14.04 -11.25
CA PRO A 291 3.30 14.56 -11.68
C PRO A 291 2.24 14.37 -10.60
N CYS A 292 1.24 15.27 -10.54
CA CYS A 292 0.29 15.31 -9.43
C CYS A 292 -0.66 14.09 -9.30
N ASN A 293 -0.82 13.24 -10.32
CA ASN A 293 -1.57 11.97 -10.25
C ASN A 293 -2.92 12.04 -9.49
N GLY A 294 -3.75 13.05 -9.80
CA GLY A 294 -5.07 13.23 -9.18
C GLY A 294 -5.08 14.06 -7.89
N VAL A 295 -3.91 14.38 -7.32
CA VAL A 295 -3.78 15.39 -6.27
C VAL A 295 -4.02 16.77 -6.87
N THR A 296 -4.87 17.56 -6.23
CA THR A 296 -5.22 18.92 -6.68
C THR A 296 -4.38 19.97 -5.96
N PHE A 297 -4.49 21.24 -6.38
CA PHE A 297 -3.86 22.38 -5.68
C PHE A 297 -4.30 22.50 -4.21
N VAL A 298 -5.54 22.08 -3.91
CA VAL A 298 -6.09 22.03 -2.55
C VAL A 298 -5.27 21.06 -1.69
N GLY A 299 -4.82 19.94 -2.27
CA GLY A 299 -4.01 18.94 -1.58
C GLY A 299 -4.81 18.04 -0.63
N GLY A 300 -4.10 17.38 0.28
CA GLY A 300 -4.66 16.51 1.31
C GLY A 300 -3.64 16.15 2.39
N CYS A 301 -4.12 15.58 3.49
CA CYS A 301 -3.32 14.99 4.55
C CYS A 301 -3.24 13.48 4.41
N GLU A 302 -2.26 12.87 5.07
CA GLU A 302 -2.21 11.42 5.29
C GLU A 302 -2.89 11.03 6.59
N ALA A 303 -3.15 9.73 6.77
CA ALA A 303 -3.98 9.17 7.86
C ALA A 303 -3.57 9.61 9.28
N GLU A 304 -2.32 10.01 9.50
CA GLU A 304 -1.83 10.47 10.81
C GLU A 304 -1.67 12.00 10.91
N ASN A 305 -2.06 12.76 9.88
CA ASN A 305 -1.80 14.20 9.77
C ASN A 305 -0.32 14.58 9.94
N THR A 306 0.62 13.65 9.73
CA THR A 306 2.06 13.92 9.84
C THR A 306 2.65 14.48 8.55
N ARG A 307 1.89 14.44 7.44
CA ARG A 307 2.33 14.86 6.12
C ARG A 307 1.21 15.49 5.31
N ALA A 308 1.53 16.59 4.65
CA ALA A 308 0.66 17.27 3.68
C ALA A 308 1.16 17.02 2.26
N LYS A 309 0.25 16.88 1.30
CA LYS A 309 0.58 16.79 -0.13
C LYS A 309 -0.30 17.69 -0.97
N TRP A 310 0.23 18.36 -2.00
CA TRP A 310 -0.56 19.19 -2.92
C TRP A 310 0.09 19.30 -4.29
N CYS A 311 -0.69 19.67 -5.30
CA CYS A 311 -0.17 19.96 -6.63
C CYS A 311 0.29 21.42 -6.71
N ASN A 312 1.56 21.67 -7.02
CA ASN A 312 2.07 23.04 -7.19
C ASN A 312 1.68 23.64 -8.55
N ALA A 313 2.12 24.88 -8.80
CA ALA A 313 1.77 25.62 -10.02
C ALA A 313 2.39 25.00 -11.28
N GLU A 314 3.48 24.25 -11.12
CA GLU A 314 4.24 23.56 -12.17
C GLU A 314 3.65 22.18 -12.52
N GLN A 315 2.51 21.81 -11.90
CA GLN A 315 1.90 20.48 -12.00
C GLN A 315 2.76 19.36 -11.42
N GLU A 316 3.55 19.70 -10.40
CA GLU A 316 4.40 18.79 -9.67
C GLU A 316 3.81 18.55 -8.28
N LEU A 317 3.86 17.29 -7.82
CA LEU A 317 3.42 16.88 -6.51
C LEU A 317 4.42 17.37 -5.47
N GLU A 318 3.95 18.23 -4.58
CA GLU A 318 4.65 18.64 -3.38
C GLU A 318 4.22 17.78 -2.22
N VAL A 319 5.18 17.36 -1.41
CA VAL A 319 4.96 16.60 -0.18
C VAL A 319 5.76 17.27 0.93
N GLN A 320 5.11 17.53 2.06
CA GLN A 320 5.70 18.22 3.20
C GLN A 320 5.45 17.42 4.47
N ASN A 321 6.54 16.94 5.09
CA ASN A 321 6.51 16.40 6.44
C ASN A 321 6.29 17.53 7.46
N CYS A 322 5.30 17.36 8.33
CA CYS A 322 5.01 18.31 9.39
C CYS A 322 6.07 18.19 10.49
N GLN A 323 6.56 19.33 10.95
CA GLN A 323 7.63 19.41 11.94
C GLN A 323 7.04 19.19 13.34
N ALA A 324 7.89 18.93 14.33
CA ALA A 324 7.44 18.77 15.72
C ALA A 324 6.58 19.98 16.18
N GLY A 325 5.34 19.70 16.62
CA GLY A 325 4.39 20.72 17.04
C GLY A 325 3.55 21.33 15.90
N THR A 326 3.66 20.81 14.67
CA THR A 326 2.71 21.06 13.59
C THR A 326 2.12 19.75 13.10
N HIS A 327 0.96 19.84 12.45
CA HIS A 327 0.29 18.71 11.83
C HIS A 327 -0.39 19.20 10.55
N CYS A 328 -0.69 18.27 9.66
CA CYS A 328 -1.42 18.55 8.44
C CYS A 328 -2.86 18.87 8.81
N SER A 329 -3.32 20.06 8.45
CA SER A 329 -4.71 20.46 8.54
C SER A 329 -4.99 21.56 7.52
N TRP A 330 -6.22 22.06 7.48
CA TRP A 330 -6.62 23.12 6.58
C TRP A 330 -5.90 24.43 6.88
N SER A 331 -5.16 24.94 5.90
CA SER A 331 -4.50 26.23 5.96
C SER A 331 -5.33 27.29 5.24
N GLN A 332 -6.00 28.17 5.98
CA GLN A 332 -6.75 29.30 5.41
C GLN A 332 -5.90 30.19 4.50
N SER A 333 -4.59 30.36 4.78
CA SER A 333 -3.73 31.21 3.94
C SER A 333 -3.38 30.60 2.58
N ASN A 334 -3.59 29.29 2.42
CA ASN A 334 -3.22 28.56 1.21
C ASN A 334 -4.45 27.95 0.50
N ASP A 335 -5.65 28.17 1.04
CA ASP A 335 -6.90 27.54 0.59
C ASP A 335 -6.73 26.02 0.32
N GLY A 336 -6.05 25.33 1.24
CA GLY A 336 -5.68 23.94 1.07
C GLY A 336 -4.99 23.31 2.28
N TRP A 337 -4.79 22.00 2.23
CA TRP A 337 -4.20 21.17 3.29
C TRP A 337 -2.70 21.37 3.36
N ARG A 338 -2.18 21.85 4.50
CA ARG A 338 -0.76 22.13 4.72
C ARG A 338 -0.39 21.77 6.16
N CYS A 339 0.90 21.70 6.44
CA CYS A 339 1.36 21.63 7.82
C CYS A 339 1.09 22.98 8.52
N VAL A 340 0.19 22.98 9.51
CA VAL A 340 -0.21 24.15 10.28
C VAL A 340 0.12 23.97 11.75
N ALA A 341 0.30 25.08 12.48
CA ALA A 341 0.38 25.03 13.93
C ALA A 341 -1.02 24.78 14.53
N PRO A 342 -1.15 24.18 15.73
CA PRO A 342 -2.44 23.94 16.38
C PRO A 342 -3.33 25.17 16.50
N ALA A 343 -2.75 26.36 16.67
CA ALA A 343 -3.50 27.62 16.73
C ALA A 343 -4.14 28.05 15.40
N GLN A 344 -3.76 27.42 14.29
CA GLN A 344 -4.24 27.70 12.94
C GLN A 344 -5.11 26.55 12.40
N ASP A 345 -5.29 25.51 13.20
CA ASP A 345 -6.08 24.35 12.86
C ASP A 345 -7.57 24.66 13.01
N ALA A 346 -8.19 25.05 11.90
CA ALA A 346 -9.62 25.34 11.84
C ALA A 346 -10.51 24.10 12.00
N CYS A 347 -9.91 22.90 12.00
CA CYS A 347 -10.62 21.63 12.00
C CYS A 347 -10.34 20.77 13.24
N GLU A 348 -9.67 21.33 14.26
CA GLU A 348 -9.48 20.70 15.57
C GLU A 348 -8.88 19.28 15.51
N GLY A 349 -8.01 19.02 14.55
CA GLY A 349 -7.33 17.75 14.33
C GLY A 349 -8.13 16.73 13.52
N VAL A 350 -9.35 17.08 13.10
CA VAL A 350 -10.21 16.25 12.26
C VAL A 350 -9.90 16.54 10.79
N ASP A 351 -9.67 15.51 9.99
CA ASP A 351 -9.41 15.65 8.56
C ASP A 351 -10.69 15.42 7.72
N TYR A 352 -10.55 15.24 6.40
CA TYR A 352 -11.70 14.95 5.52
C TYR A 352 -12.27 13.53 5.71
N ALA A 353 -11.51 12.61 6.30
CA ALA A 353 -11.93 11.24 6.57
C ALA A 353 -12.87 11.19 7.79
N GLY A 354 -12.67 12.13 8.71
CA GLY A 354 -13.56 12.41 9.83
C GLY A 354 -13.07 11.79 11.15
N ALA A 355 -13.92 11.84 12.17
CA ALA A 355 -13.71 11.20 13.46
C ALA A 355 -15.06 10.96 14.15
N CYS A 356 -15.16 9.90 14.95
CA CYS A 356 -16.30 9.69 15.84
C CYS A 356 -15.92 10.12 17.27
N THR A 357 -16.69 11.06 17.83
CA THR A 357 -16.70 11.33 19.27
C THR A 357 -18.07 10.98 19.79
N ASP A 358 -18.15 9.98 20.68
CA ASP A 358 -19.42 9.35 21.08
C ASP A 358 -20.21 8.87 19.84
N ASN A 359 -21.41 9.39 19.62
CA ASN A 359 -22.24 9.08 18.45
C ASN A 359 -22.31 10.23 17.44
N THR A 360 -21.35 11.16 17.52
CA THR A 360 -21.24 12.31 16.63
C THR A 360 -20.09 12.09 15.66
N LEU A 361 -20.40 12.13 14.36
CA LEU A 361 -19.43 12.15 13.28
C LEU A 361 -18.98 13.58 13.03
N SER A 362 -17.70 13.86 13.16
CA SER A 362 -17.10 15.14 12.78
C SER A 362 -16.22 14.97 11.54
N TRP A 363 -16.19 15.94 10.63
CA TRP A 363 -15.27 15.95 9.49
C TRP A 363 -14.93 17.38 9.07
N CYS A 364 -13.75 17.57 8.50
CA CYS A 364 -13.32 18.86 7.99
C CYS A 364 -13.69 19.01 6.52
N ASP A 365 -14.59 19.94 6.22
CA ASP A 365 -14.98 20.28 4.85
C ASP A 365 -14.52 21.70 4.52
N LEU A 366 -13.47 21.80 3.68
CA LEU A 366 -12.87 23.06 3.23
C LEU A 366 -12.58 24.06 4.36
N GLY A 367 -12.12 23.56 5.52
CA GLY A 367 -11.78 24.38 6.68
C GLY A 367 -12.95 24.76 7.58
N GLY A 368 -14.14 24.22 7.33
CA GLY A 368 -15.25 24.23 8.28
C GLY A 368 -15.38 22.87 8.93
N LEU A 369 -15.13 22.77 10.23
CA LEU A 369 -15.50 21.59 11.01
C LEU A 369 -17.02 21.39 10.88
N LYS A 370 -17.40 20.22 10.39
CA LYS A 370 -18.77 19.76 10.29
C LYS A 370 -18.99 18.67 11.32
N GLU A 371 -20.20 18.61 11.84
CA GLU A 371 -20.61 17.59 12.79
C GLU A 371 -21.99 17.06 12.41
N ARG A 372 -22.21 15.77 12.67
CA ARG A 372 -23.48 15.08 12.48
C ARG A 372 -23.72 14.15 13.65
N ASP A 373 -24.84 14.35 14.34
CA ASP A 373 -25.32 13.42 15.37
C ASP A 373 -25.98 12.21 14.71
N CYS A 374 -25.33 11.05 14.76
CA CYS A 374 -25.85 9.82 14.18
C CYS A 374 -27.10 9.32 14.93
N ALA A 375 -27.21 9.59 16.25
CA ALA A 375 -28.33 9.10 17.07
C ALA A 375 -29.64 9.78 16.68
N ALA A 376 -29.58 11.05 16.30
CA ALA A 376 -30.74 11.82 15.81
C ALA A 376 -31.40 11.16 14.58
N CYS A 377 -30.65 10.34 13.84
CA CYS A 377 -31.08 9.63 12.65
C CYS A 377 -31.32 8.12 12.87
N GLY A 378 -31.24 7.64 14.12
CA GLY A 378 -31.36 6.22 14.44
C GLY A 378 -30.13 5.39 14.01
N GLU A 379 -28.98 6.03 13.89
CA GLU A 379 -27.73 5.46 13.42
C GLU A 379 -26.65 5.50 14.51
N SER A 380 -25.58 4.75 14.30
CA SER A 380 -24.37 4.81 15.12
C SER A 380 -23.19 5.35 14.31
N CYS A 381 -22.31 6.11 14.95
CA CYS A 381 -21.04 6.55 14.36
C CYS A 381 -20.02 5.41 14.43
N PHE A 382 -19.31 5.13 13.35
CA PHE A 382 -18.22 4.16 13.33
C PHE A 382 -17.16 4.50 12.28
N SER A 383 -15.94 4.02 12.52
CA SER A 383 -14.86 4.00 11.52
C SER A 383 -15.12 2.91 10.48
N ASP A 384 -14.83 3.18 9.21
CA ASP A 384 -14.78 2.19 8.15
C ASP A 384 -13.37 1.62 7.96
N ASN A 385 -13.29 0.50 7.23
CA ASN A 385 -12.05 -0.25 7.02
C ASN A 385 -11.07 0.45 6.03
N GLN A 386 -11.39 1.67 5.58
CA GLN A 386 -10.53 2.48 4.68
C GLN A 386 -10.03 3.75 5.40
N GLY A 387 -10.15 3.80 6.73
CA GLY A 387 -9.73 4.94 7.55
C GLY A 387 -10.70 6.12 7.56
N GLY A 388 -11.91 5.96 7.00
CA GLY A 388 -12.99 6.95 7.05
C GLY A 388 -13.93 6.75 8.25
N PHE A 389 -14.82 7.71 8.49
CA PHE A 389 -15.86 7.62 9.53
C PHE A 389 -17.24 7.92 8.95
N ARG A 390 -18.28 7.22 9.42
CA ARG A 390 -19.66 7.42 8.93
C ARG A 390 -20.73 7.13 9.99
N CYS A 391 -21.93 7.67 9.79
CA CYS A 391 -23.14 7.19 10.48
C CYS A 391 -23.83 6.12 9.64
N ALA A 392 -24.23 4.99 10.25
CA ALA A 392 -25.17 4.07 9.62
C ALA A 392 -26.05 3.32 10.64
N THR A 393 -27.15 2.75 10.16
CA THR A 393 -28.05 1.93 10.98
C THR A 393 -27.37 0.61 11.39
N SER A 394 -27.08 0.44 12.68
CA SER A 394 -26.52 -0.78 13.26
C SER A 394 -27.61 -1.65 13.88
N GLN A 395 -27.61 -2.96 13.59
CA GLN A 395 -28.43 -3.95 14.33
C GLN A 395 -27.70 -4.53 15.54
N CYS A 396 -26.50 -4.03 15.86
CA CYS A 396 -25.59 -4.65 16.83
C CYS A 396 -25.83 -4.25 18.30
N GLY A 397 -26.64 -3.22 18.59
CA GLY A 397 -26.79 -2.71 19.95
C GLY A 397 -25.43 -2.25 20.53
N ASP A 398 -25.09 -2.72 21.73
CA ASP A 398 -23.82 -2.40 22.43
C ASP A 398 -22.61 -3.24 21.96
N LEU A 399 -22.79 -4.13 20.97
CA LEU A 399 -21.71 -4.97 20.46
C LEU A 399 -20.74 -4.14 19.60
N THR A 400 -19.44 -4.31 19.84
CA THR A 400 -18.36 -3.73 19.03
C THR A 400 -17.78 -4.79 18.09
N SER A 401 -16.80 -4.43 17.26
CA SER A 401 -16.01 -5.39 16.47
C SER A 401 -15.25 -6.39 17.34
N ILE A 402 -14.94 -6.03 18.59
CA ILE A 402 -14.32 -6.90 19.58
C ILE A 402 -15.37 -7.87 20.14
N ALA A 403 -15.12 -9.16 19.97
CA ALA A 403 -16.03 -10.21 20.38
C ALA A 403 -16.11 -10.37 21.91
N VAL A 404 -17.30 -10.71 22.42
CA VAL A 404 -17.57 -10.99 23.84
C VAL A 404 -18.28 -12.33 24.01
N CYS A 405 -18.13 -12.98 25.17
CA CYS A 405 -18.84 -14.21 25.49
C CYS A 405 -20.15 -13.95 26.24
N ASP A 406 -21.19 -14.67 25.85
CA ASP A 406 -22.43 -14.88 26.60
C ASP A 406 -22.64 -16.39 26.77
N GLY A 407 -22.12 -16.94 27.88
CA GLY A 407 -21.90 -18.39 28.00
C GLY A 407 -20.92 -18.88 26.94
N ASP A 408 -21.23 -20.01 26.30
CA ASP A 408 -20.45 -20.55 25.16
C ASP A 408 -20.80 -19.89 23.82
N THR A 409 -21.59 -18.82 23.83
CA THR A 409 -21.92 -18.07 22.62
C THR A 409 -21.04 -16.83 22.48
N LEU A 410 -20.26 -16.77 21.40
CA LEU A 410 -19.48 -15.61 21.00
C LEU A 410 -20.37 -14.61 20.26
N LYS A 411 -20.29 -13.32 20.63
CA LYS A 411 -21.04 -12.22 20.02
C LYS A 411 -20.10 -11.08 19.61
N SER A 412 -20.22 -10.57 18.39
CA SER A 412 -19.51 -9.37 17.90
C SER A 412 -20.35 -8.61 16.87
N CYS A 413 -19.93 -7.42 16.46
CA CYS A 413 -20.54 -6.65 15.38
C CYS A 413 -19.67 -6.70 14.12
N GLN A 414 -20.27 -7.08 12.99
CA GLN A 414 -19.60 -7.13 11.70
C GLN A 414 -19.53 -5.74 11.05
N SER A 415 -18.58 -5.54 10.14
CA SER A 415 -18.36 -4.28 9.41
C SER A 415 -19.54 -3.80 8.55
N ASN A 416 -20.51 -4.67 8.27
CA ASN A 416 -21.77 -4.35 7.61
C ASN A 416 -22.89 -3.94 8.59
N GLY A 417 -22.59 -3.78 9.89
CA GLY A 417 -23.54 -3.39 10.93
C GLY A 417 -24.47 -4.52 11.39
N GLN A 418 -24.14 -5.78 11.09
CA GLN A 418 -24.90 -6.96 11.54
C GLN A 418 -24.21 -7.66 12.71
N PRO A 419 -24.96 -8.14 13.72
CA PRO A 419 -24.37 -8.92 14.81
C PRO A 419 -23.94 -10.30 14.31
N GLN A 420 -22.73 -10.70 14.66
CA GLN A 420 -22.22 -12.06 14.54
C GLN A 420 -22.45 -12.80 15.84
N ILE A 421 -23.08 -13.97 15.75
CA ILE A 421 -23.38 -14.83 16.89
C ILE A 421 -22.91 -16.24 16.54
N ILE A 422 -21.94 -16.77 17.28
CA ILE A 422 -21.39 -18.12 17.10
C ILE A 422 -21.60 -18.92 18.38
N ASP A 423 -22.27 -20.07 18.30
CA ASP A 423 -22.36 -21.03 19.39
C ASP A 423 -21.13 -21.95 19.38
N CYS A 424 -20.16 -21.71 20.26
CA CYS A 424 -18.93 -22.48 20.35
C CYS A 424 -19.20 -23.93 20.78
N GLY A 425 -20.23 -24.14 21.60
CA GLY A 425 -20.62 -25.46 22.09
C GLY A 425 -21.04 -26.42 20.98
N GLN A 426 -21.53 -25.90 19.85
CA GLN A 426 -21.86 -26.69 18.67
C GLN A 426 -20.65 -27.46 18.10
N TYR A 427 -19.44 -26.94 18.33
CA TYR A 427 -18.19 -27.50 17.81
C TYR A 427 -17.37 -28.26 18.88
N GLY A 428 -17.89 -28.36 20.11
CA GLY A 428 -17.15 -28.94 21.25
C GLY A 428 -16.12 -27.98 21.85
N ASP A 429 -16.25 -26.69 21.55
CA ASP A 429 -15.42 -25.60 22.06
C ASP A 429 -16.18 -24.82 23.12
N THR A 430 -15.46 -24.04 23.93
CA THR A 430 -16.03 -23.09 24.89
C THR A 430 -15.71 -21.67 24.44
N CYS A 431 -16.62 -20.72 24.64
CA CYS A 431 -16.27 -19.31 24.42
C CYS A 431 -15.38 -18.84 25.57
N ASP A 432 -14.16 -18.40 25.28
CA ASP A 432 -13.26 -17.84 26.28
C ASP A 432 -12.61 -16.56 25.78
N TRP A 433 -12.21 -15.71 26.71
CA TRP A 433 -11.52 -14.48 26.40
C TRP A 433 -10.09 -14.80 25.94
N VAL A 434 -9.69 -14.32 24.76
CA VAL A 434 -8.34 -14.57 24.22
C VAL A 434 -7.40 -13.41 24.47
N ASN A 435 -7.88 -12.19 24.16
CA ASN A 435 -7.19 -11.01 23.62
C ASN A 435 -7.88 -9.66 23.86
N HIS A 436 -7.18 -8.55 24.18
CA HIS A 436 -7.81 -7.21 24.18
C HIS A 436 -7.88 -6.62 22.77
N ILE A 437 -7.18 -7.24 21.82
CA ILE A 437 -7.18 -6.94 20.39
C ILE A 437 -8.23 -7.83 19.70
N LEU A 438 -8.25 -9.14 19.99
CA LEU A 438 -9.17 -10.10 19.36
C LEU A 438 -10.53 -10.26 20.08
N GLY A 439 -10.60 -9.92 21.37
CA GLY A 439 -11.75 -10.21 22.23
C GLY A 439 -11.84 -11.69 22.62
N ALA A 440 -13.08 -12.18 22.72
CA ALA A 440 -13.41 -13.57 22.97
C ALA A 440 -13.36 -14.44 21.69
N TRP A 441 -13.09 -15.74 21.85
CA TRP A 441 -13.07 -16.72 20.76
C TRP A 441 -13.62 -18.09 21.18
N CYS A 442 -14.01 -18.92 20.22
CA CYS A 442 -14.29 -20.34 20.46
C CYS A 442 -12.97 -21.10 20.62
N VAL A 443 -12.69 -21.58 21.82
CA VAL A 443 -11.47 -22.32 22.14
C VAL A 443 -11.78 -23.77 22.50
N ALA A 444 -10.98 -24.71 21.98
CA ALA A 444 -11.17 -26.12 22.24
C ALA A 444 -11.04 -26.47 23.72
N GLU A 445 -11.95 -27.32 24.22
CA GLU A 445 -11.99 -27.77 25.61
C GLU A 445 -10.61 -28.31 26.02
N LYS A 446 -10.02 -27.75 27.08
CA LYS A 446 -8.71 -28.13 27.62
C LYS A 446 -8.71 -29.63 27.95
N LYS A 447 -8.10 -30.46 27.10
CA LYS A 447 -7.63 -31.79 27.54
C LYS A 447 -6.66 -31.58 28.69
N GLU A 448 -6.95 -32.18 29.84
CA GLU A 448 -6.10 -32.16 31.04
C GLU A 448 -4.63 -32.36 30.66
N VAL A 449 -3.88 -31.26 30.75
CA VAL A 449 -2.45 -31.23 30.48
C VAL A 449 -1.75 -31.79 31.72
N GLN A 450 -1.00 -32.88 31.59
CA GLN A 450 -0.13 -33.45 32.64
C GLN A 450 1.12 -32.57 32.86
N CYS A 451 0.94 -31.30 33.19
CA CYS A 451 2.05 -30.39 33.45
C CYS A 451 2.23 -30.05 34.94
N ASP A 452 1.47 -30.65 35.86
CA ASP A 452 1.64 -30.52 37.32
C ASP A 452 1.95 -29.08 37.81
N GLY A 453 1.29 -28.08 37.22
CA GLY A 453 1.47 -26.67 37.56
C GLY A 453 2.55 -25.90 36.77
N LEU A 454 3.21 -26.53 35.80
CA LEU A 454 4.13 -25.88 34.87
C LEU A 454 3.37 -25.05 33.83
N GLY A 455 3.69 -23.76 33.74
CA GLY A 455 3.24 -22.88 32.67
C GLY A 455 4.13 -22.97 31.43
N PHE A 456 3.71 -22.33 30.34
CA PHE A 456 4.50 -22.21 29.11
C PHE A 456 5.80 -21.44 29.31
N TYR A 457 5.79 -20.45 30.21
CA TYR A 457 6.95 -19.60 30.54
C TYR A 457 7.98 -20.24 31.47
N GLY A 458 7.70 -21.44 32.00
CA GLY A 458 8.62 -22.19 32.83
C GLY A 458 9.05 -21.54 34.16
N TYR A 459 10.04 -22.15 34.81
CA TYR A 459 10.75 -21.62 35.98
C TYR A 459 12.18 -22.21 36.05
N CYS A 460 13.06 -21.57 36.82
CA CYS A 460 14.42 -22.06 37.07
C CYS A 460 14.52 -22.85 38.39
N ASP A 461 15.18 -24.01 38.36
CA ASP A 461 15.76 -24.67 39.53
C ASP A 461 17.28 -24.76 39.35
N GLY A 462 18.01 -23.82 39.96
CA GLY A 462 19.41 -23.58 39.62
C GLY A 462 19.55 -23.11 38.17
N ASP A 463 20.48 -23.71 37.43
CA ASP A 463 20.73 -23.41 36.01
C ASP A 463 19.91 -24.31 35.05
N VAL A 464 18.88 -25.01 35.56
CA VAL A 464 17.98 -25.81 34.74
C VAL A 464 16.63 -25.12 34.62
N VAL A 465 16.19 -24.85 33.39
CA VAL A 465 14.85 -24.35 33.12
C VAL A 465 13.88 -25.52 32.93
N TYR A 466 12.71 -25.45 33.56
CA TYR A 466 11.59 -26.39 33.42
C TYR A 466 10.38 -25.66 32.82
N TRP A 467 9.74 -26.20 31.78
CA TRP A 467 8.54 -25.60 31.17
C TRP A 467 7.57 -26.65 30.62
N CYS A 468 6.33 -26.24 30.32
CA CYS A 468 5.36 -27.08 29.63
C CYS A 468 5.46 -26.82 28.11
N ASN A 469 5.92 -27.81 27.34
CA ASN A 469 6.12 -27.63 25.90
C ASN A 469 4.79 -27.56 25.13
N ARG A 470 4.86 -27.19 23.84
CA ARG A 470 3.69 -27.02 22.96
C ARG A 470 2.85 -28.29 22.76
N LYS A 471 3.33 -29.46 23.20
CA LYS A 471 2.58 -30.73 23.17
C LYS A 471 1.90 -31.03 24.51
N GLY A 472 1.97 -30.12 25.48
CA GLY A 472 1.39 -30.28 26.81
C GLY A 472 2.16 -31.27 27.68
N GLN A 473 3.49 -31.35 27.52
CA GLN A 473 4.36 -32.24 28.28
C GLN A 473 5.43 -31.42 29.02
N PRO A 474 5.81 -31.83 30.25
CA PRO A 474 6.91 -31.20 30.96
C PRO A 474 8.22 -31.43 30.20
N ASP A 475 9.01 -30.37 30.10
CA ASP A 475 10.30 -30.35 29.41
C ASP A 475 11.33 -29.59 30.25
N SER A 476 12.61 -29.82 30.01
CA SER A 476 13.69 -29.17 30.77
C SER A 476 14.98 -29.01 29.97
N LYS A 477 15.75 -27.97 30.28
CA LYS A 477 17.03 -27.67 29.62
C LYS A 477 18.04 -27.19 30.66
N ASP A 478 19.20 -27.84 30.71
CA ASP A 478 20.33 -27.43 31.55
C ASP A 478 21.15 -26.38 30.80
N CYS A 479 21.19 -25.17 31.34
CA CYS A 479 21.87 -24.03 30.73
C CYS A 479 23.40 -24.16 30.81
N THR A 480 23.91 -24.97 31.74
CA THR A 480 25.35 -25.18 31.89
C THR A 480 25.96 -25.94 30.73
N ASP A 481 25.17 -26.75 30.01
CA ASP A 481 25.58 -27.42 28.77
C ASP A 481 25.99 -26.43 27.67
N TYR A 482 25.53 -25.17 27.76
CA TYR A 482 25.80 -24.09 26.81
C TYR A 482 26.65 -22.97 27.42
N GLY A 483 27.11 -23.11 28.66
CA GLY A 483 27.85 -22.06 29.37
C GLY A 483 27.00 -20.84 29.75
N GLN A 484 25.69 -21.05 29.87
CA GLN A 484 24.66 -20.04 30.16
C GLN A 484 24.06 -20.26 31.55
N SER A 485 23.29 -19.29 32.06
CA SER A 485 22.50 -19.43 33.29
C SER A 485 21.01 -19.33 33.00
N CYS A 486 20.19 -19.93 33.87
CA CYS A 486 18.74 -19.84 33.74
C CYS A 486 18.27 -18.47 34.26
N GLU A 487 17.76 -17.62 33.36
CA GLU A 487 17.31 -16.27 33.69
C GLU A 487 15.94 -15.97 33.07
N TRP A 488 15.28 -14.91 33.55
CA TRP A 488 14.03 -14.41 32.98
C TRP A 488 14.36 -13.53 31.76
N THR A 489 14.02 -14.00 30.56
CA THR A 489 14.39 -13.34 29.30
C THR A 489 13.28 -12.47 28.72
N GLY A 490 12.07 -12.52 29.29
CA GLY A 490 10.98 -11.61 28.95
C GLY A 490 9.61 -12.29 28.85
N THR A 491 8.59 -11.50 28.51
CA THR A 491 7.18 -11.96 28.46
C THR A 491 6.84 -12.79 27.22
N GLN A 492 7.76 -12.92 26.25
CA GLN A 492 7.59 -13.77 25.07
C GLN A 492 8.14 -15.19 25.30
N ASP A 493 9.32 -15.32 25.92
CA ASP A 493 10.02 -16.61 26.10
C ASP A 493 9.95 -17.16 27.54
N GLY A 494 9.75 -16.30 28.55
CA GLY A 494 9.70 -16.70 29.96
C GLY A 494 11.08 -16.85 30.58
N PHE A 495 11.29 -17.93 31.34
CA PHE A 495 12.61 -18.34 31.80
C PHE A 495 13.33 -19.12 30.69
N TYR A 496 14.60 -18.80 30.43
CA TYR A 496 15.41 -19.48 29.42
C TYR A 496 16.91 -19.44 29.75
N CYS A 497 17.72 -20.15 28.96
CA CYS A 497 19.18 -20.14 29.09
C CYS A 497 19.77 -18.94 28.35
N GLU A 498 20.41 -18.03 29.09
CA GLU A 498 21.06 -16.82 28.56
C GLU A 498 22.53 -16.74 28.92
#